data_AF-A0A2P5NN90-F1
#
_entry.id   AF-A0A2P5NN90-F1
#
_cell.length_a   1.000
_cell.length_b   1.000
_cell.length_c   1.000
_cell.angle_alpha   90.00
_cell.angle_beta   90.00
_cell.angle_gamma   90.00
#
_symmetry.space_group_name_H-M   'P 1'
#
loop_
_entity.id
_entity.type
_entity.pdbx_description
1 polymer ?
#
loop_
_entity_poly.entity_id
_entity_poly.type
_entity_poly.pdbx_seq_one_letter_code
_entity_poly.pdbx_strand_id
1 'polypeptide(L)'
;MKRISMFSRRAKELVFAGVIAACIATSASAHSFLVEATPSSKDHVATSPKTIKLRFGGGVEPKYSKLTVESGEGKLLGEGSIGVPDKPRELSMDSPELAPGKYVVRYRVLSTDGHIVEGNYEFTVDPK
;
A
#
# COMPACT_ATOMS: atom_id res chain seq x y z
N MET A 1 4.00 60.27 21.75
CA MET A 1 2.90 59.40 21.26
C MET A 1 3.35 58.65 20.01
N LYS A 2 3.71 57.36 20.11
CA LYS A 2 4.04 56.51 18.94
C LYS A 2 2.75 55.81 18.49
N ARG A 3 2.18 56.22 17.34
CA ARG A 3 1.12 55.45 16.66
C ARG A 3 1.76 54.16 16.14
N ILE A 4 1.60 53.08 16.89
CA ILE A 4 2.02 51.75 16.46
C ILE A 4 1.10 51.36 15.30
N SER A 5 1.66 51.25 14.08
CA SER A 5 0.92 50.85 12.89
C SER A 5 0.45 49.40 13.03
N MET A 6 -0.73 49.18 13.62
CA MET A 6 -1.32 47.84 13.76
C MET A 6 -1.65 47.21 12.40
N PHE A 7 -1.86 48.04 11.37
CA PHE A 7 -2.27 47.60 10.03
C PHE A 7 -1.18 46.81 9.29
N SER A 8 0.10 47.19 9.44
CA SER A 8 1.22 46.47 8.81
C SER A 8 1.65 45.21 9.58
N ARG A 9 1.34 45.14 10.88
CA ARG A 9 1.55 43.94 11.70
C ARG A 9 0.59 42.82 11.30
N ARG A 10 -0.70 43.12 11.13
CA ARG A 10 -1.72 42.14 10.74
C ARG A 10 -1.48 41.52 9.37
N ALA A 11 -1.03 42.31 8.39
CA ALA A 11 -0.70 41.80 7.06
C ALA A 11 0.52 40.85 7.08
N LYS A 12 1.55 41.17 7.89
CA LYS A 12 2.73 40.31 8.06
C LYS A 12 2.41 39.01 8.80
N GLU A 13 1.56 39.07 9.82
CA GLU A 13 1.08 37.90 10.57
C GLU A 13 0.27 36.95 9.68
N LEU A 14 -0.60 37.49 8.80
CA LEU A 14 -1.39 36.70 7.86
C LEU A 14 -0.53 36.03 6.77
N VAL A 15 0.47 36.73 6.23
CA VAL A 15 1.42 36.14 5.27
C VAL A 15 2.25 35.04 5.93
N PHE A 16 2.72 35.28 7.15
CA PHE A 16 3.49 34.29 7.91
C PHE A 16 2.66 33.04 8.24
N ALA A 17 1.41 33.22 8.67
CA ALA A 17 0.46 32.11 8.90
C ALA A 17 0.15 31.34 7.60
N GLY A 18 0.01 32.05 6.46
CA GLY A 18 -0.20 31.42 5.15
C GLY A 18 0.99 30.58 4.68
N VAL A 19 2.22 31.06 4.90
CA VAL A 19 3.45 30.31 4.59
C VAL A 19 3.58 29.07 5.48
N ILE A 20 3.28 29.19 6.78
CA ILE A 20 3.29 28.02 7.69
C ILE A 20 2.23 26.99 7.28
N ALA A 21 1.01 27.42 6.97
CA ALA A 21 -0.06 26.51 6.53
C ALA A 21 0.30 25.79 5.22
N ALA A 22 0.97 26.46 4.29
CA ALA A 22 1.47 25.86 3.05
C ALA A 22 2.59 24.84 3.28
N CYS A 23 3.42 25.01 4.32
CA CYS A 23 4.47 24.05 4.68
C CYS A 23 3.95 22.76 5.36
N ILE A 24 2.74 22.76 5.91
CA ILE A 24 2.18 21.61 6.67
C ILE A 24 1.38 20.66 5.76
N ALA A 25 1.11 21.03 4.52
CA ALA A 25 0.23 20.28 3.61
C ALA A 25 0.92 19.14 2.81
N THR A 26 1.92 18.47 3.38
CA THR A 26 2.46 17.24 2.78
C THR A 26 1.82 16.03 3.45
N SER A 27 0.94 15.32 2.73
CA SER A 27 0.54 13.97 3.11
C SER A 27 1.74 13.04 2.90
N ALA A 28 2.69 13.06 3.84
CA ALA A 28 3.82 12.17 3.86
C ALA A 28 3.37 10.80 4.39
N SER A 29 2.74 9.99 3.53
CA SER A 29 2.72 8.54 3.77
C SER A 29 4.11 8.01 3.47
N ALA A 30 5.05 8.17 4.40
CA ALA A 30 6.39 7.63 4.26
C ALA A 30 6.32 6.10 4.08
N HIS A 31 5.40 5.44 4.79
CA HIS A 31 5.30 4.00 4.79
C HIS A 31 4.34 3.47 3.72
N SER A 32 4.80 2.48 2.97
CA SER A 32 4.01 1.74 1.97
C SER A 32 3.26 0.57 2.61
N PHE A 33 2.39 0.85 3.59
CA PHE A 33 1.49 -0.16 4.14
C PHE A 33 0.48 -0.64 3.10
N LEU A 34 0.03 -1.89 3.21
CA LEU A 34 -1.04 -2.42 2.35
C LEU A 34 -2.33 -1.65 2.63
N VAL A 35 -2.97 -1.15 1.57
CA VAL A 35 -4.23 -0.40 1.65
C VAL A 35 -5.36 -1.02 0.85
N GLU A 36 -5.05 -1.90 -0.10
CA GLU A 36 -6.04 -2.64 -0.89
C GLU A 36 -5.45 -3.95 -1.39
N ALA A 37 -6.29 -4.98 -1.50
CA ALA A 37 -5.91 -6.29 -1.99
C ALA A 37 -7.03 -6.91 -2.82
N THR A 38 -6.66 -7.69 -3.83
CA THR A 38 -7.58 -8.50 -4.63
C THR A 38 -6.96 -9.89 -4.85
N PRO A 39 -7.56 -10.97 -4.31
CA PRO A 39 -8.66 -10.99 -3.35
C PRO A 39 -8.34 -10.20 -2.08
N SER A 40 -9.38 -9.66 -1.43
CA SER A 40 -9.28 -8.88 -0.21
C SER A 40 -9.17 -9.76 1.04
N SER A 41 -8.84 -9.16 2.18
CA SER A 41 -8.72 -9.90 3.44
C SER A 41 -10.07 -10.49 3.84
N LYS A 42 -10.08 -11.80 4.09
CA LYS A 42 -11.24 -12.62 4.43
C LYS A 42 -12.27 -12.75 3.30
N ASP A 43 -11.89 -12.41 2.06
CA ASP A 43 -12.75 -12.64 0.90
C ASP A 43 -13.01 -14.12 0.70
N HIS A 44 -14.21 -14.41 0.19
CA HIS A 44 -14.62 -15.68 -0.36
C HIS A 44 -14.77 -15.52 -1.87
N VAL A 45 -14.00 -16.28 -2.65
CA VAL A 45 -14.04 -16.24 -4.12
C VAL A 45 -14.56 -17.57 -4.66
N ALA A 46 -15.52 -17.50 -5.58
CA ALA A 46 -16.16 -18.70 -6.16
C ALA A 46 -15.22 -19.52 -7.06
N THR A 47 -14.11 -18.92 -7.52
CA THR A 47 -13.13 -19.58 -8.40
C THR A 47 -11.72 -19.14 -8.03
N SER A 48 -10.74 -20.00 -8.31
CA SER A 48 -9.33 -19.65 -8.20
C SER A 48 -9.04 -18.33 -8.92
N PRO A 49 -8.48 -17.32 -8.22
CA PRO A 49 -8.10 -16.07 -8.86
C PRO A 49 -6.96 -16.32 -9.85
N LYS A 50 -6.94 -15.61 -10.98
CA LYS A 50 -5.80 -15.69 -11.92
C LYS A 50 -4.60 -14.86 -11.48
N THR A 51 -4.85 -13.82 -10.69
CA THR A 51 -3.85 -12.85 -10.27
C THR A 51 -4.17 -12.40 -8.86
N ILE A 52 -3.14 -12.20 -8.05
CA ILE A 52 -3.22 -11.52 -6.76
C ILE A 52 -2.65 -10.12 -6.96
N LYS A 53 -3.39 -9.08 -6.57
CA LYS A 53 -2.99 -7.67 -6.72
C LYS A 53 -3.03 -6.96 -5.38
N LEU A 54 -1.94 -6.28 -5.04
CA LEU A 54 -1.80 -5.50 -3.82
C LEU A 54 -1.54 -4.04 -4.18
N ARG A 55 -2.22 -3.12 -3.50
CA ARG A 55 -1.95 -1.68 -3.56
C ARG A 55 -1.49 -1.18 -2.21
N PHE A 56 -0.44 -0.36 -2.21
CA PHE A 56 0.18 0.20 -1.02
C PHE A 56 -0.11 1.71 -0.90
N GLY A 57 0.07 2.25 0.31
CA GLY A 57 -0.07 3.68 0.58
C GLY A 57 0.97 4.53 -0.16
N GLY A 58 2.17 3.98 -0.34
CA GLY A 58 3.31 4.59 -1.02
C GLY A 58 3.84 3.73 -2.17
N GLY A 59 4.89 4.23 -2.83
CA GLY A 59 5.55 3.51 -3.92
C GLY A 59 6.37 2.32 -3.41
N VAL A 60 6.46 1.26 -4.20
CA VAL A 60 7.25 0.07 -3.89
C VAL A 60 8.13 -0.34 -5.07
N GLU A 61 9.27 -0.94 -4.77
CA GLU A 61 10.26 -1.39 -5.75
C GLU A 61 10.04 -2.87 -6.09
N PRO A 62 9.47 -3.21 -7.28
CA PRO A 62 9.08 -4.58 -7.59
C PRO A 62 10.25 -5.57 -7.56
N LYS A 63 11.44 -5.12 -8.02
CA LYS A 63 12.67 -5.92 -8.09
C LYS A 63 13.17 -6.39 -6.72
N TYR A 64 12.85 -5.66 -5.66
CA TYR A 64 13.28 -5.94 -4.29
C TYR A 64 12.11 -6.36 -3.39
N SER A 65 10.95 -6.60 -3.99
CA SER A 65 9.72 -6.99 -3.31
C SER A 65 9.35 -8.43 -3.67
N LYS A 66 8.57 -9.07 -2.80
CA LYS A 66 8.11 -10.45 -2.99
C LYS A 66 6.71 -10.62 -2.43
N LEU A 67 5.84 -11.26 -3.23
CA LEU A 67 4.54 -11.79 -2.82
C LEU A 67 4.64 -13.32 -2.80
N THR A 68 4.00 -13.95 -1.83
CA THR A 68 3.82 -15.41 -1.80
C THR A 68 2.37 -15.75 -1.51
N VAL A 69 1.94 -16.90 -2.03
CA VAL A 69 0.68 -17.53 -1.66
C VAL A 69 0.96 -18.91 -1.08
N GLU A 70 0.42 -19.15 0.11
CA GLU A 70 0.57 -20.38 0.88
C GLU A 70 -0.81 -21.02 1.10
N SER A 71 -0.85 -22.35 1.23
CA SER A 71 -2.03 -23.03 1.75
C SER A 71 -2.27 -22.66 3.22
N GLY A 72 -3.48 -22.92 3.73
CA GLY A 72 -3.77 -22.78 5.17
C GLY A 72 -2.90 -23.64 6.10
N GLU A 73 -2.16 -24.61 5.56
CA GLU A 73 -1.17 -25.43 6.28
C GLU A 73 0.26 -24.86 6.21
N GLY A 74 0.45 -23.71 5.54
CA GLY A 74 1.75 -23.06 5.39
C GLY A 74 2.60 -23.59 4.23
N LYS A 75 2.05 -24.44 3.35
CA LYS A 75 2.77 -24.90 2.15
C LYS A 75 2.85 -23.76 1.13
N LEU A 76 4.05 -23.39 0.70
CA LEU A 76 4.24 -22.45 -0.41
C LEU A 76 3.68 -23.02 -1.72
N LEU A 77 2.79 -22.28 -2.37
CA LEU A 77 2.14 -22.67 -3.63
C LEU A 77 2.62 -21.82 -4.82
N GLY A 78 2.98 -20.57 -4.56
CA GLY A 78 3.48 -19.67 -5.60
C GLY A 78 4.13 -18.43 -5.02
N GLU A 79 4.97 -17.79 -5.82
CA GLU A 79 5.64 -16.55 -5.49
C GLU A 79 5.85 -15.68 -6.72
N GLY A 80 5.92 -14.36 -6.53
CA GLY A 80 6.16 -13.43 -7.62
C GLY A 80 6.17 -11.98 -7.16
N SER A 81 6.56 -11.09 -8.05
CA SER A 81 6.49 -9.64 -7.86
C SER A 81 6.58 -8.97 -9.22
N ILE A 82 5.42 -8.61 -9.76
CA ILE A 82 5.26 -7.94 -11.04
C ILE A 82 4.82 -6.51 -10.74
N GLY A 83 5.61 -5.53 -11.14
CA GLY A 83 5.21 -4.14 -11.11
C GLY A 83 4.13 -3.85 -12.15
N VAL A 84 3.17 -2.99 -11.81
CA VAL A 84 2.15 -2.55 -12.76
C VAL A 84 2.63 -1.26 -13.45
N PRO A 85 2.70 -1.20 -14.79
CA PRO A 85 3.14 0.00 -15.52
C PRO A 85 2.36 1.24 -15.09
N ASP A 86 3.08 2.35 -14.91
CA ASP A 86 2.56 3.65 -14.48
C ASP A 86 1.84 3.66 -13.11
N LYS A 87 1.97 2.57 -12.34
CA LYS A 87 1.33 2.41 -11.03
C LYS A 87 2.35 1.97 -9.98
N PRO A 88 3.18 2.90 -9.48
CA PRO A 88 4.30 2.57 -8.59
C PRO A 88 3.88 2.02 -7.22
N ARG A 89 2.59 2.09 -6.87
CA ARG A 89 2.03 1.58 -5.61
C ARG A 89 1.38 0.21 -5.75
N GLU A 90 1.37 -0.38 -6.94
CA GLU A 90 0.72 -1.66 -7.20
C GLU A 90 1.76 -2.75 -7.51
N LEU A 91 1.60 -3.89 -6.85
CA LEU A 91 2.28 -5.13 -7.20
C LEU A 91 1.24 -6.20 -7.54
N SER A 92 1.60 -7.09 -8.45
CA SER A 92 0.82 -8.28 -8.75
C SER A 92 1.68 -9.53 -8.80
N MET A 93 1.05 -10.68 -8.66
CA MET A 93 1.63 -11.97 -9.02
C MET A 93 0.58 -12.80 -9.77
N ASP A 94 1.04 -13.61 -10.71
CA ASP A 94 0.20 -14.67 -11.27
C ASP A 94 -0.08 -15.68 -10.17
N SER A 95 -1.35 -16.02 -9.98
CA SER A 95 -1.75 -17.01 -9.00
C SER A 95 -1.64 -18.39 -9.63
N PRO A 96 -1.06 -19.39 -8.93
CA PRO A 96 -1.20 -20.77 -9.35
C PRO A 96 -2.68 -21.19 -9.29
N GLU A 97 -3.02 -22.31 -9.91
CA GLU A 97 -4.35 -22.88 -9.78
C GLU A 97 -4.57 -23.35 -8.33
N LEU A 98 -5.63 -22.82 -7.72
CA LEU A 98 -5.96 -23.04 -6.32
C LEU A 98 -7.21 -23.92 -6.20
N ALA A 99 -7.09 -25.04 -5.49
CA ALA A 99 -8.25 -25.84 -5.10
C ALA A 99 -9.15 -25.08 -4.11
N PRO A 100 -10.39 -25.52 -3.85
CA PRO A 100 -11.18 -24.98 -2.75
C PRO A 100 -10.42 -25.10 -1.42
N GLY A 101 -10.39 -24.01 -0.63
CA GLY A 101 -9.62 -23.96 0.60
C GLY A 101 -9.21 -22.55 1.03
N LYS A 102 -8.53 -22.47 2.18
CA LYS A 102 -7.97 -21.23 2.72
C LYS A 102 -6.55 -21.01 2.24
N TYR A 103 -6.23 -19.74 1.97
CA TYR A 103 -4.94 -19.32 1.46
C TYR A 103 -4.42 -18.11 2.23
N VAL A 104 -3.11 -18.06 2.45
CA VAL A 104 -2.42 -16.92 3.05
C VAL A 104 -1.60 -16.24 1.97
N VAL A 105 -1.84 -14.95 1.74
CA VAL A 105 -0.97 -14.11 0.93
C VAL A 105 -0.01 -13.41 1.88
N ARG A 106 1.30 -13.57 1.67
CA ARG A 106 2.32 -12.79 2.37
C ARG A 106 2.97 -11.82 1.42
N TYR A 107 3.41 -10.69 1.95
CA TYR A 107 4.18 -9.72 1.21
C TYR A 107 5.36 -9.23 2.04
N ARG A 108 6.46 -9.01 1.36
CA ARG A 108 7.64 -8.30 1.84
C ARG A 108 8.04 -7.32 0.75
N VAL A 109 7.82 -6.03 0.98
CA VAL A 109 8.02 -5.00 -0.03
C VAL A 109 9.06 -4.00 0.40
N LEU A 110 9.92 -3.59 -0.54
CA LEU A 110 10.80 -2.44 -0.35
C LEU A 110 10.03 -1.20 -0.81
N SER A 111 9.71 -0.33 0.12
CA SER A 111 9.11 0.97 -0.17
C SER A 111 10.14 1.91 -0.82
N THR A 112 9.69 2.82 -1.67
CA THR A 112 10.56 3.82 -2.33
C THR A 112 11.21 4.79 -1.34
N ASP A 113 10.74 4.84 -0.09
CA ASP A 113 11.37 5.58 1.02
C ASP A 113 12.52 4.81 1.70
N GLY A 114 12.80 3.57 1.27
CA GLY A 114 13.90 2.74 1.74
C GLY A 114 13.57 1.75 2.85
N HIS A 115 12.33 1.74 3.37
CA HIS A 115 11.93 0.79 4.42
C HIS A 115 11.36 -0.50 3.84
N ILE A 116 11.59 -1.61 4.55
CA ILE A 116 10.93 -2.88 4.27
C ILE A 116 9.61 -2.93 5.05
N VAL A 117 8.53 -3.28 4.37
CA VAL A 117 7.21 -3.52 4.97
C VAL A 117 6.83 -4.97 4.73
N GLU A 118 6.46 -5.66 5.80
CA GLU A 118 6.04 -7.06 5.79
C GLU A 118 4.61 -7.19 6.32
N GLY A 119 3.89 -8.19 5.82
CA GLY A 119 2.56 -8.50 6.31
C GLY A 119 1.94 -9.68 5.59
N ASN A 120 0.72 -10.01 5.97
CA ASN A 120 -0.04 -11.10 5.38
C ASN A 120 -1.54 -10.89 5.57
N TYR A 121 -2.33 -11.59 4.76
CA TYR A 121 -3.77 -11.69 4.92
C TYR A 121 -4.26 -13.03 4.35
N GLU A 122 -5.49 -13.40 4.70
CA GLU A 122 -6.11 -14.64 4.25
C GLU A 122 -7.26 -14.39 3.28
N PHE A 123 -7.51 -15.32 2.37
CA PHE A 123 -8.75 -15.42 1.59
C PHE A 123 -9.14 -16.89 1.39
N THR A 124 -10.38 -17.15 0.98
CA THR A 124 -10.92 -18.50 0.77
C THR A 124 -11.37 -18.66 -0.67
N VAL A 125 -11.01 -19.78 -1.31
CA VAL A 125 -11.65 -20.25 -2.54
C VAL A 125 -12.77 -21.20 -2.15
N ASP A 126 -14.00 -20.87 -2.51
CA ASP A 126 -15.17 -21.68 -2.14
C ASP A 126 -15.25 -22.97 -2.98
N PRO A 127 -15.85 -24.04 -2.42
CA PRO A 127 -16.23 -25.19 -3.22
C PRO A 127 -17.29 -24.80 -4.25
N LYS A 128 -17.25 -25.46 -5.42
CA LYS A 128 -18.29 -25.34 -6.44
C LYS A 128 -19.56 -26.08 -6.05
#